data_AF-A0AAN8W642-F1
#
_entry.id   AF-A0AAN8W642-F1
#
_cell.length_a   1.000
_cell.length_b   1.000
_cell.length_c   1.000
_cell.angle_alpha   90.00
_cell.angle_beta   90.00
_cell.angle_gamma   90.00
#
_symmetry.space_group_name_H-M   'P 1'
#
loop_
_entity.id
_entity.type
_entity.pdbx_description
1 polymer ?
#
loop_
_entity_poly.entity_id
_entity_poly.type
_entity_poly.pdbx_seq_one_letter_code
_entity_poly.pdbx_strand_id
1 'polypeptide(L)'
;MSKPKPPNTRTLSLFLFLGILSLVSSKSTIEPCSNSDSCNAMLGYTLYTDLKVSEVATLFQIDPISLLTANAIDISYPDVENHILPSHLFLKIPITCSCVDGIRKSVTTKYKTRPSDTLSSISDSIYSGLVTADQIREANSISDPSVLDVGQTLVIPLPCTCFNGTDNSLPAIYLSYVVRAVDTLAGIAGRYSTTITDLMNVNAMGSTAIKEGDILAVPLPACASNFPRYSADYGLIVPNGSYAITASHCVQCSCGPGNLKLYCMPASLAVSCSSMQCRNSNLMLGNVTVQQSSAGCNVTSCSYGGYVNGTIVTTLSTSLQPRCPGAQEFPPLMDPPSSVGKESIFAPSPSPRSDGGGTSGGTIAPSSSVVPSTGSLPGITANAPSGSASSDASSMLKPLASRPTILLLAFAKIMVSML
;
A
#
# COMPACT_ATOMS: atom_id res chain seq x y z
N MET A 1 49.27 -22.44 68.21
CA MET A 1 48.52 -21.20 67.93
C MET A 1 48.56 -20.95 66.42
N SER A 2 47.38 -20.80 65.80
CA SER A 2 47.08 -20.07 64.56
C SER A 2 47.70 -20.48 63.20
N LYS A 3 46.84 -21.05 62.34
CA LYS A 3 46.81 -20.83 60.86
C LYS A 3 46.31 -19.40 60.58
N PRO A 4 46.69 -18.72 59.47
CA PRO A 4 45.97 -18.87 58.17
C PRO A 4 46.88 -18.77 56.92
N LYS A 5 46.72 -19.64 55.90
CA LYS A 5 45.92 -19.53 54.64
C LYS A 5 46.45 -18.50 53.61
N PRO A 6 46.83 -18.92 52.37
CA PRO A 6 47.23 -18.00 51.31
C PRO A 6 46.01 -17.35 50.61
N PRO A 7 46.11 -16.12 50.08
CA PRO A 7 45.02 -15.50 49.34
C PRO A 7 44.94 -16.07 47.92
N ASN A 8 43.73 -16.50 47.58
CA ASN A 8 43.30 -17.01 46.29
C ASN A 8 42.72 -15.82 45.51
N THR A 9 43.52 -15.16 44.66
CA THR A 9 43.05 -14.08 43.79
C THR A 9 42.66 -14.67 42.44
N ARG A 10 41.43 -15.19 42.36
CA ARG A 10 40.73 -15.38 41.08
C ARG A 10 40.27 -14.01 40.60
N THR A 11 40.95 -13.45 39.61
CA THR A 11 40.46 -12.32 38.81
C THR A 11 39.28 -12.79 37.97
N LEU A 12 38.07 -12.53 38.46
CA LEU A 12 36.84 -12.71 37.70
C LEU A 12 36.72 -11.50 36.74
N SER A 13 37.09 -11.71 35.48
CA SER A 13 36.92 -10.72 34.42
C SER A 13 35.44 -10.57 34.11
N LEU A 14 34.80 -9.56 34.71
CA LEU A 14 33.41 -9.20 34.42
C LEU A 14 33.38 -8.48 33.07
N PHE A 15 33.09 -9.21 31.99
CA PHE A 15 32.78 -8.60 30.69
C PHE A 15 31.43 -7.90 30.80
N LEU A 16 31.46 -6.60 31.08
CA LEU A 16 30.31 -5.72 30.96
C LEU A 16 30.02 -5.55 29.46
N PHE A 17 29.19 -6.46 28.91
CA PHE A 17 28.56 -6.22 27.61
C PHE A 17 27.58 -5.07 27.80
N LEU A 18 28.06 -3.85 27.59
CA LEU A 18 27.21 -2.69 27.37
C LEU A 18 26.53 -2.90 26.02
N GLY A 19 25.46 -3.69 26.02
CA GLY A 19 24.55 -3.79 24.89
C GLY A 19 24.02 -2.38 24.66
N ILE A 20 24.47 -1.73 23.60
CA ILE A 20 23.86 -0.51 23.10
C ILE A 20 22.46 -0.94 22.66
N LEU A 21 21.47 -0.79 23.54
CA LEU A 21 20.07 -0.73 23.12
C LEU A 21 19.97 0.54 22.28
N SER A 22 20.23 0.41 20.98
CA SER A 22 19.80 1.40 20.02
C SER A 22 18.28 1.45 20.13
N LEU A 23 17.76 2.48 20.78
CA LEU A 23 16.36 2.86 20.67
C LEU A 23 16.12 3.17 19.19
N VAL A 24 15.61 2.19 18.45
CA VAL A 24 15.20 2.37 17.06
C VAL A 24 13.90 3.16 17.11
N SER A 25 14.01 4.48 16.96
CA SER A 25 12.83 5.30 16.70
C SER A 25 12.41 5.03 15.26
N SER A 26 11.37 4.23 15.11
CA SER A 26 10.67 4.03 13.84
C SER A 26 10.10 5.35 13.38
N LYS A 27 10.45 5.77 12.16
CA LYS A 27 9.86 6.95 11.54
C LYS A 27 8.46 6.59 11.05
N SER A 28 7.48 7.46 11.30
CA SER A 28 6.14 7.35 10.73
C SER A 28 5.75 8.67 10.10
N THR A 29 5.10 8.61 8.94
CA THR A 29 4.48 9.79 8.34
C THR A 29 3.22 10.16 9.12
N ILE A 30 3.08 11.44 9.41
CA ILE A 30 1.97 12.01 10.17
C ILE A 30 1.26 13.03 9.27
N GLU A 31 -0.01 12.80 8.98
CA GLU A 31 -0.85 13.77 8.29
C GLU A 31 -1.61 14.61 9.34
N PRO A 32 -1.32 15.93 9.45
CA PRO A 32 -2.11 16.81 10.31
C PRO A 32 -3.50 17.02 9.71
N CYS A 33 -4.50 17.19 10.56
CA CYS A 33 -5.87 17.43 10.14
C CYS A 33 -6.59 18.38 11.11
N SER A 34 -7.57 19.11 10.59
CA SER A 34 -8.35 20.08 11.38
C SER A 34 -9.87 19.83 11.32
N ASN A 35 -10.33 19.05 10.35
CA ASN A 35 -11.75 18.78 10.12
C ASN A 35 -12.13 17.41 10.66
N SER A 36 -13.40 17.23 11.02
CA SER A 36 -13.96 15.93 11.43
C SER A 36 -14.19 14.95 10.26
N ASP A 37 -13.54 15.17 9.12
CA ASP A 37 -13.71 14.36 7.93
C ASP A 37 -13.09 12.97 8.13
N SER A 38 -13.60 11.97 7.40
CA SER A 38 -13.00 10.64 7.34
C SER A 38 -12.66 10.27 5.89
N CYS A 39 -11.75 9.32 5.73
CA CYS A 39 -11.25 8.90 4.43
C CYS A 39 -10.82 7.44 4.47
N ASN A 40 -10.82 6.82 3.30
CA ASN A 40 -10.36 5.44 3.14
C ASN A 40 -8.84 5.41 3.03
N ALA A 41 -8.23 4.49 3.76
CA ALA A 41 -6.81 4.19 3.67
C ALA A 41 -6.58 2.68 3.80
N MET A 42 -5.33 2.27 3.78
CA MET A 42 -4.95 0.87 3.84
C MET A 42 -3.80 0.66 4.81
N LEU A 43 -3.78 -0.48 5.49
CA LEU A 43 -2.64 -0.91 6.30
C LEU A 43 -1.97 -2.11 5.63
N GLY A 44 -0.64 -2.11 5.63
CA GLY A 44 0.16 -3.26 5.31
C GLY A 44 0.37 -4.09 6.56
N TYR A 45 -0.29 -5.23 6.64
CA TYR A 45 -0.23 -6.12 7.80
C TYR A 45 0.42 -7.44 7.44
N THR A 46 1.32 -7.92 8.28
CA THR A 46 1.91 -9.25 8.14
C THR A 46 1.34 -10.16 9.22
N LEU A 47 0.85 -11.34 8.85
CA LEU A 47 0.29 -12.28 9.83
C LEU A 47 1.38 -12.78 10.79
N TYR A 48 1.12 -12.66 12.10
CA TYR A 48 2.03 -13.15 13.14
C TYR A 48 1.95 -14.66 13.37
N THR A 49 0.83 -15.26 12.97
CA THR A 49 0.54 -16.69 13.06
C THR A 49 -0.46 -17.07 11.97
N ASP A 50 -0.67 -18.37 11.77
CA ASP A 50 -1.76 -18.86 10.94
C ASP A 50 -3.10 -18.44 11.54
N LEU A 51 -3.93 -17.73 10.77
CA LEU A 51 -5.22 -17.20 11.22
C LEU A 51 -6.29 -17.40 10.16
N LYS A 52 -7.54 -17.59 10.57
CA LYS A 52 -8.68 -17.59 9.65
C LYS A 52 -8.93 -16.19 9.10
N VAL A 53 -9.49 -16.11 7.89
CA VAL A 53 -9.94 -14.83 7.30
C VAL A 53 -10.85 -14.06 8.26
N SER A 54 -11.82 -14.74 8.88
CA SER A 54 -12.73 -14.16 9.89
C SER A 54 -12.01 -13.63 11.14
N GLU A 55 -10.92 -14.28 11.57
CA GLU A 55 -10.13 -13.83 12.72
C GLU A 55 -9.34 -12.56 12.40
N VAL A 56 -8.74 -12.49 11.20
CA VAL A 56 -8.05 -11.29 10.72
C VAL A 56 -9.04 -10.14 10.54
N ALA A 57 -10.20 -10.41 9.95
CA ALA A 57 -11.26 -9.42 9.79
C ALA A 57 -11.75 -8.88 11.15
N THR A 58 -11.91 -9.76 12.14
CA THR A 58 -12.28 -9.37 13.51
C THR A 58 -11.18 -8.55 14.21
N LEU A 59 -9.90 -8.87 13.96
CA LEU A 59 -8.76 -8.17 14.55
C LEU A 59 -8.71 -6.69 14.18
N PHE A 60 -9.17 -6.34 12.98
CA PHE A 60 -9.26 -4.96 12.47
C PHE A 60 -10.69 -4.40 12.39
N GLN A 61 -11.69 -5.21 12.76
CA GLN A 61 -13.12 -4.90 12.73
C GLN A 61 -13.61 -4.45 11.35
N ILE A 62 -13.20 -5.22 10.34
CA ILE A 62 -13.57 -5.03 8.94
C ILE A 62 -14.40 -6.21 8.45
N ASP A 63 -15.04 -6.03 7.30
CA ASP A 63 -15.76 -7.10 6.62
C ASP A 63 -14.78 -8.12 5.99
N PRO A 64 -14.98 -9.45 6.19
CA PRO A 64 -14.11 -10.49 5.63
C PRO A 64 -14.01 -10.45 4.10
N ILE A 65 -15.10 -10.13 3.40
CA ILE A 65 -15.10 -10.07 1.93
C ILE A 65 -14.25 -8.89 1.47
N SER A 66 -14.37 -7.74 2.13
CA SER A 66 -13.58 -6.53 1.85
C SER A 66 -12.08 -6.77 2.06
N LEU A 67 -11.70 -7.58 3.07
CA LEU A 67 -10.32 -8.02 3.26
C LEU A 67 -9.80 -8.82 2.05
N LEU A 68 -10.58 -9.79 1.57
CA LEU A 68 -10.19 -10.64 0.45
C LEU A 68 -10.09 -9.85 -0.86
N THR A 69 -11.07 -9.00 -1.14
CA THR A 69 -11.14 -8.23 -2.39
C THR A 69 -10.04 -7.18 -2.48
N ALA A 70 -9.67 -6.55 -1.35
CA ALA A 70 -8.52 -5.64 -1.28
C ALA A 70 -7.18 -6.31 -1.65
N ASN A 71 -7.11 -7.63 -1.49
CA ASN A 71 -5.95 -8.48 -1.81
C ASN A 71 -6.11 -9.28 -3.12
N ALA A 72 -7.17 -9.01 -3.90
CA ALA A 72 -7.50 -9.77 -5.12
C ALA A 72 -7.58 -11.29 -4.89
N ILE A 73 -8.01 -11.72 -3.69
CA ILE A 73 -8.25 -13.12 -3.39
C ILE A 73 -9.65 -13.50 -3.91
N ASP A 74 -9.76 -14.65 -4.56
CA ASP A 74 -11.04 -15.13 -5.08
C ASP A 74 -12.03 -15.44 -3.94
N ILE A 75 -13.19 -14.78 -4.01
CA ILE A 75 -14.29 -14.89 -3.05
C ILE A 75 -15.31 -15.96 -3.45
N SER A 76 -15.13 -16.59 -4.61
CA SER A 76 -16.01 -17.65 -5.11
C SER A 76 -15.75 -19.00 -4.41
N TYR A 77 -14.69 -19.10 -3.62
CA TYR A 77 -14.33 -20.30 -2.87
C TYR A 77 -15.35 -20.56 -1.74
N PRO A 78 -15.85 -21.79 -1.56
CA PRO A 78 -16.79 -22.10 -0.48
C PRO A 78 -16.13 -21.97 0.89
N ASP A 79 -16.85 -21.45 1.88
CA ASP A 79 -16.37 -21.28 3.25
C ASP A 79 -15.11 -20.39 3.38
N VAL A 80 -14.98 -19.40 2.49
CA VAL A 80 -13.81 -18.52 2.43
C VAL A 80 -13.51 -17.78 3.74
N GLU A 81 -14.54 -17.52 4.57
CA GLU A 81 -14.38 -16.87 5.88
C GLU A 81 -13.63 -17.74 6.91
N ASN A 82 -13.70 -19.06 6.78
CA ASN A 82 -13.01 -20.01 7.65
C ASN A 82 -11.68 -20.50 7.07
N HIS A 83 -11.33 -20.05 5.87
CA HIS A 83 -10.05 -20.39 5.26
C HIS A 83 -8.88 -19.90 6.11
N ILE A 84 -7.87 -20.74 6.30
CA ILE A 84 -6.69 -20.44 7.12
C ILE A 84 -5.64 -19.78 6.23
N LEU A 85 -5.23 -18.57 6.59
CA LEU A 85 -4.14 -17.84 5.97
C LEU A 85 -2.84 -18.14 6.72
N PRO A 86 -1.73 -18.41 6.01
CA PRO A 86 -0.46 -18.78 6.62
C PRO A 86 0.22 -17.58 7.29
N SER A 87 0.93 -17.85 8.37
CA SER A 87 1.86 -16.92 9.02
C SER A 87 2.83 -16.28 8.02
N HIS A 88 3.23 -15.04 8.32
CA HIS A 88 4.06 -14.18 7.48
C HIS A 88 3.47 -13.78 6.13
N LEU A 89 2.21 -14.11 5.84
CA LEU A 89 1.49 -13.55 4.71
C LEU A 89 1.29 -12.05 4.90
N PHE A 90 1.65 -11.27 3.88
CA PHE A 90 1.38 -9.85 3.82
C PHE A 90 0.00 -9.58 3.22
N LEU A 91 -0.81 -8.80 3.92
CA LEU A 91 -2.17 -8.44 3.57
C LEU A 91 -2.35 -6.92 3.59
N LYS A 92 -3.11 -6.44 2.62
CA LYS A 92 -3.65 -5.10 2.55
C LYS A 92 -4.98 -5.04 3.30
N ILE A 93 -5.02 -4.31 4.42
CA ILE A 93 -6.21 -4.20 5.27
C ILE A 93 -6.89 -2.84 4.99
N PRO A 94 -8.11 -2.82 4.42
CA PRO A 94 -8.85 -1.57 4.24
C PRO A 94 -9.27 -1.01 5.61
N ILE A 95 -9.03 0.27 5.84
CA ILE A 95 -9.42 0.95 7.09
C ILE A 95 -10.01 2.33 6.80
N THR A 96 -10.74 2.86 7.78
CA THR A 96 -11.20 4.24 7.77
C THR A 96 -10.32 5.07 8.70
N CYS A 97 -9.80 6.17 8.17
CA CYS A 97 -9.06 7.19 8.90
C CYS A 97 -9.98 8.31 9.32
N SER A 98 -9.85 8.75 10.56
CA SER A 98 -10.55 9.90 11.09
C SER A 98 -9.54 10.92 11.60
N CYS A 99 -9.96 12.18 11.71
CA CYS A 99 -9.15 13.18 12.39
C CYS A 99 -9.36 13.08 13.89
N VAL A 100 -8.32 12.72 14.63
CA VAL A 100 -8.37 12.55 16.09
C VAL A 100 -7.13 13.22 16.68
N ASP A 101 -7.33 14.15 17.62
CA ASP A 101 -6.27 14.94 18.26
C ASP A 101 -5.39 15.72 17.25
N GLY A 102 -5.99 16.20 16.15
CA GLY A 102 -5.31 16.97 15.12
C GLY A 102 -4.43 16.14 14.17
N ILE A 103 -4.47 14.81 14.28
CA ILE A 103 -3.70 13.88 13.43
C ILE A 103 -4.63 12.83 12.83
N ARG A 104 -4.34 12.41 11.59
CA ARG A 104 -5.02 11.27 10.97
C ARG A 104 -4.59 9.95 11.62
N LYS A 105 -5.56 9.22 12.17
CA LYS A 105 -5.39 7.87 12.69
C LYS A 105 -6.70 7.09 12.64
N SER A 106 -6.60 5.77 12.61
CA SER A 106 -7.76 4.89 12.76
C SER A 106 -7.88 4.47 14.22
N VAL A 107 -9.03 4.77 14.83
CA VAL A 107 -9.35 4.44 16.24
C VAL A 107 -10.54 3.50 16.36
N THR A 108 -10.98 2.92 15.23
CA THR A 108 -12.08 1.95 15.23
C THR A 108 -11.63 0.68 15.92
N THR A 109 -10.44 0.17 15.54
CA THR A 109 -9.86 -1.09 16.02
C THR A 109 -9.79 -1.17 17.54
N LYS A 110 -10.36 -2.25 18.10
CA LYS A 110 -10.33 -2.58 19.52
C LYS A 110 -9.81 -3.99 19.72
N TYR A 111 -8.93 -4.14 20.69
CA TYR A 111 -8.33 -5.40 21.07
C TYR A 111 -8.74 -5.77 22.49
N LYS A 112 -9.13 -7.02 22.71
CA LYS A 112 -9.44 -7.54 24.04
C LYS A 112 -8.23 -8.29 24.59
N THR A 113 -7.70 -7.82 25.71
CA THR A 113 -6.50 -8.39 26.34
C THR A 113 -6.71 -9.83 26.77
N ARG A 114 -5.67 -10.63 26.57
CA ARG A 114 -5.58 -12.05 26.93
C ARG A 114 -4.61 -12.23 28.10
N PRO A 115 -4.64 -13.38 28.79
CA PRO A 115 -3.65 -13.68 29.82
C PRO A 115 -2.22 -13.57 29.27
N SER A 116 -1.36 -12.87 30.00
CA SER A 116 0.06 -12.60 29.64
C SER A 116 0.28 -11.60 28.50
N ASP A 117 -0.76 -10.89 28.05
CA ASP A 117 -0.56 -9.78 27.14
C ASP A 117 0.19 -8.62 27.80
N THR A 118 1.10 -8.01 27.06
CA THR A 118 1.77 -6.76 27.40
C THR A 118 1.54 -5.76 26.26
N LEU A 119 1.68 -4.45 26.53
CA LEU A 119 1.53 -3.45 25.46
C LEU A 119 2.54 -3.69 24.32
N SER A 120 3.77 -4.09 24.65
CA SER A 120 4.81 -4.44 23.67
C SER A 120 4.45 -5.69 22.86
N SER A 121 3.96 -6.76 23.49
CA SER A 121 3.59 -7.97 22.73
C SER A 121 2.41 -7.72 21.79
N ILE A 122 1.43 -6.90 22.22
CA ILE A 122 0.32 -6.49 21.36
C ILE A 122 0.82 -5.65 20.18
N SER A 123 1.67 -4.66 20.46
CA SER A 123 2.26 -3.73 19.48
C SER A 123 3.15 -4.46 18.45
N ASP A 124 4.19 -5.14 18.92
CA ASP A 124 5.25 -5.69 18.07
C ASP A 124 4.86 -7.02 17.45
N SER A 125 4.17 -7.89 18.19
CA SER A 125 3.82 -9.24 17.71
C SER A 125 2.45 -9.25 17.03
N ILE A 126 1.38 -8.82 17.71
CA ILE A 126 0.01 -8.97 17.18
C ILE A 126 -0.25 -8.00 16.03
N TYR A 127 0.11 -6.73 16.21
CA TYR A 127 -0.08 -5.68 15.19
C TYR A 127 1.17 -5.43 14.33
N SER A 128 2.19 -6.29 14.42
CA SER A 128 3.39 -6.26 13.56
C SER A 128 4.06 -4.89 13.48
N GLY A 129 4.13 -4.16 14.60
CA GLY A 129 4.78 -2.86 14.67
C GLY A 129 3.99 -1.71 14.02
N LEU A 130 2.73 -1.92 13.61
CA LEU A 130 1.87 -0.85 13.07
C LEU A 130 1.61 0.26 14.09
N VAL A 131 1.70 -0.04 15.38
CA VAL A 131 1.46 0.90 16.48
C VAL A 131 2.47 0.60 17.58
N THR A 132 2.92 1.61 18.33
CA THR A 132 3.85 1.42 19.45
C THR A 132 3.13 1.19 20.78
N ALA A 133 3.79 0.54 21.74
CA ALA A 133 3.27 0.37 23.10
C ALA A 133 2.90 1.72 23.76
N ASP A 134 3.69 2.77 23.54
CA ASP A 134 3.42 4.12 24.04
C ASP A 134 2.16 4.73 23.43
N GLN A 135 1.94 4.54 22.13
CA GLN A 135 0.72 4.99 21.44
C GLN A 135 -0.53 4.29 21.98
N ILE A 136 -0.45 2.97 22.23
CA ILE A 136 -1.55 2.22 22.86
C ILE A 136 -1.79 2.75 24.30
N ARG A 137 -0.72 2.95 25.07
CA ARG A 137 -0.83 3.48 26.45
C ARG A 137 -1.55 4.82 26.47
N GLU A 138 -1.12 5.75 25.62
CA GLU A 138 -1.65 7.11 25.56
C GLU A 138 -3.10 7.15 25.07
N ALA A 139 -3.44 6.39 24.02
CA ALA A 139 -4.80 6.32 23.50
C ALA A 139 -5.82 5.72 24.50
N ASN A 140 -5.35 4.96 25.49
CA ASN A 140 -6.19 4.31 26.51
C ASN A 140 -6.02 4.92 27.91
N SER A 141 -5.28 6.01 28.06
CA SER A 141 -5.00 6.67 29.34
C SER A 141 -4.47 5.70 30.41
N ILE A 142 -3.64 4.73 30.02
CA ILE A 142 -3.10 3.72 30.92
C ILE A 142 -1.97 4.35 31.75
N SER A 143 -2.14 4.37 33.07
CA SER A 143 -1.18 4.98 34.00
C SER A 143 0.02 4.07 34.28
N ASP A 144 -0.20 2.76 34.44
CA ASP A 144 0.87 1.77 34.64
C ASP A 144 0.86 0.75 33.49
N PRO A 145 1.85 0.77 32.58
CA PRO A 145 1.93 -0.15 31.45
C PRO A 145 2.39 -1.56 31.83
N SER A 146 2.82 -1.80 33.07
CA SER A 146 3.36 -3.09 33.52
C SER A 146 2.28 -4.11 33.90
N VAL A 147 1.05 -3.65 34.14
CA VAL A 147 -0.09 -4.49 34.50
C VAL A 147 -1.25 -4.18 33.56
N LEU A 148 -1.65 -5.18 32.78
CA LEU A 148 -2.88 -5.13 31.97
C LEU A 148 -3.89 -6.11 32.54
N ASP A 149 -5.12 -5.64 32.77
CA ASP A 149 -6.20 -6.49 33.22
C ASP A 149 -6.64 -7.42 32.08
N VAL A 150 -6.93 -8.69 32.40
CA VAL A 150 -7.42 -9.66 31.41
C VAL A 150 -8.85 -9.30 31.00
N GLY A 151 -9.12 -9.29 29.69
CA GLY A 151 -10.43 -8.97 29.14
C GLY A 151 -10.71 -7.46 29.01
N GLN A 152 -9.76 -6.61 29.36
CA GLN A 152 -9.80 -5.17 29.10
C GLN A 152 -9.86 -4.93 27.58
N THR A 153 -10.71 -3.99 27.16
CA THR A 153 -10.79 -3.58 25.75
C THR A 153 -9.93 -2.35 25.54
N LEU A 154 -8.89 -2.49 24.72
CA LEU A 154 -7.96 -1.43 24.34
C LEU A 154 -8.31 -0.90 22.95
N VAL A 155 -8.33 0.43 22.79
CA VAL A 155 -8.34 1.10 21.50
C VAL A 155 -6.94 0.99 20.90
N ILE A 156 -6.83 0.56 19.65
CA ILE A 156 -5.56 0.42 18.94
C ILE A 156 -5.47 1.54 17.90
N PRO A 157 -4.69 2.61 18.16
CA PRO A 157 -4.58 3.75 17.25
C PRO A 157 -3.65 3.42 16.07
N LEU A 158 -4.22 2.97 14.95
CA LEU A 158 -3.44 2.59 13.77
C LEU A 158 -3.10 3.83 12.92
N PRO A 159 -1.84 3.99 12.47
CA PRO A 159 -1.40 5.13 11.69
C PRO A 159 -1.95 5.04 10.29
N CYS A 160 -2.46 6.15 9.77
CA CYS A 160 -2.93 6.19 8.40
C CYS A 160 -2.97 7.62 7.86
N THR A 161 -2.86 7.72 6.55
CA THR A 161 -2.89 8.98 5.80
C THR A 161 -3.83 8.81 4.61
N CYS A 162 -4.29 9.92 4.05
CA CYS A 162 -5.21 9.96 2.93
C CYS A 162 -4.87 11.05 1.93
N PHE A 163 -4.35 12.21 2.37
CA PHE A 163 -4.06 13.37 1.52
C PHE A 163 -5.19 13.68 0.51
N ASN A 164 -6.43 13.73 1.00
CA ASN A 164 -7.65 13.94 0.21
C ASN A 164 -7.93 12.90 -0.91
N GLY A 165 -7.35 11.71 -0.82
CA GLY A 165 -7.57 10.61 -1.77
C GLY A 165 -6.96 10.86 -3.15
N THR A 166 -5.95 11.73 -3.21
CA THR A 166 -5.27 12.09 -4.45
C THR A 166 -3.77 12.22 -4.23
N ASP A 167 -3.01 11.82 -5.24
CA ASP A 167 -1.58 12.02 -5.33
C ASP A 167 -1.26 12.64 -6.69
N ASN A 168 -0.51 13.75 -6.71
CA ASN A 168 -0.20 14.48 -7.95
C ASN A 168 -1.45 14.80 -8.82
N SER A 169 -2.58 15.09 -8.17
CA SER A 169 -3.92 15.32 -8.79
C SER A 169 -4.56 14.09 -9.45
N LEU A 170 -4.03 12.90 -9.23
CA LEU A 170 -4.60 11.62 -9.66
C LEU A 170 -5.19 10.88 -8.46
N PRO A 171 -6.23 10.04 -8.63
CA PRO A 171 -6.78 9.28 -7.51
C PRO A 171 -5.75 8.32 -6.89
N ALA A 172 -5.64 8.34 -5.57
CA ALA A 172 -4.73 7.49 -4.84
C ALA A 172 -5.30 7.08 -3.48
N ILE A 173 -4.90 5.90 -3.01
CA ILE A 173 -5.14 5.44 -1.63
C ILE A 173 -3.79 5.19 -0.99
N TYR A 174 -3.60 5.67 0.23
CA TYR A 174 -2.33 5.51 0.92
C TYR A 174 -2.33 4.23 1.76
N LEU A 175 -1.24 3.49 1.64
CA LEU A 175 -0.93 2.29 2.40
C LEU A 175 0.11 2.62 3.48
N SER A 176 -0.24 2.45 4.76
CA SER A 176 0.73 2.46 5.85
C SER A 176 1.51 1.15 5.84
N TYR A 177 2.77 1.19 5.41
CA TYR A 177 3.62 0.04 5.21
C TYR A 177 4.77 0.00 6.24
N VAL A 178 4.83 -1.06 7.04
CA VAL A 178 5.95 -1.30 7.96
C VAL A 178 7.12 -1.91 7.20
N VAL A 179 8.25 -1.19 7.17
CA VAL A 179 9.48 -1.59 6.48
C VAL A 179 10.09 -2.81 7.15
N ARG A 180 10.45 -3.81 6.34
CA ARG A 180 11.12 -5.04 6.76
C ARG A 180 12.63 -4.93 6.54
N ALA A 181 13.41 -5.75 7.25
CA ALA A 181 14.88 -5.77 7.13
C ALA A 181 15.41 -5.95 5.69
N VAL A 182 14.66 -6.63 4.82
CA VAL A 182 15.06 -6.92 3.44
C VAL A 182 14.61 -5.86 2.43
N ASP A 183 13.82 -4.88 2.87
CA ASP A 183 13.22 -3.92 1.97
C ASP A 183 14.22 -2.85 1.53
N THR A 184 14.03 -2.36 0.31
CA THR A 184 14.67 -1.14 -0.19
C THR A 184 13.59 -0.18 -0.67
N LEU A 185 13.84 1.13 -0.59
CA LEU A 185 12.86 2.12 -1.03
C LEU A 185 12.52 1.95 -2.52
N ALA A 186 13.50 1.57 -3.34
CA ALA A 186 13.31 1.24 -4.75
C ALA A 186 12.45 -0.02 -4.98
N GLY A 187 12.64 -1.05 -4.14
CA GLY A 187 11.82 -2.26 -4.16
C GLY A 187 10.36 -1.97 -3.80
N ILE A 188 10.14 -1.18 -2.75
CA ILE A 188 8.79 -0.75 -2.35
C ILE A 188 8.14 0.07 -3.46
N ALA A 189 8.86 1.04 -4.05
CA ALA A 189 8.34 1.85 -5.15
C ALA A 189 7.91 0.99 -6.34
N GLY A 190 8.78 0.07 -6.78
CA GLY A 190 8.48 -0.84 -7.89
C GLY A 190 7.33 -1.80 -7.61
N ARG A 191 7.18 -2.27 -6.36
CA ARG A 191 6.10 -3.18 -5.95
C ARG A 191 4.73 -2.53 -6.04
N TYR A 192 4.63 -1.26 -5.69
CA TYR A 192 3.35 -0.54 -5.61
C TYR A 192 3.12 0.45 -6.76
N SER A 193 3.91 0.34 -7.83
CA SER A 193 3.78 1.18 -9.02
C SER A 193 3.83 2.69 -8.71
N THR A 194 4.67 3.08 -7.75
CA THR A 194 5.00 4.48 -7.43
C THR A 194 6.48 4.74 -7.74
N THR A 195 6.97 5.95 -7.50
CA THR A 195 8.37 6.32 -7.72
C THR A 195 9.09 6.56 -6.41
N ILE A 196 10.42 6.41 -6.43
CA ILE A 196 11.26 6.73 -5.26
C ILE A 196 11.06 8.18 -4.84
N THR A 197 11.03 9.09 -5.82
CA THR A 197 10.83 10.52 -5.58
C THR A 197 9.49 10.80 -4.91
N ASP A 198 8.43 10.15 -5.37
CA ASP A 198 7.08 10.32 -4.83
C ASP A 198 6.98 9.77 -3.41
N LEU A 199 7.53 8.58 -3.15
CA LEU A 199 7.67 8.05 -1.78
C LEU A 199 8.42 9.00 -0.86
N MET A 200 9.56 9.53 -1.32
CA MET A 200 10.33 10.47 -0.50
C MET A 200 9.56 11.75 -0.21
N ASN A 201 8.83 12.28 -1.19
CA ASN A 201 8.03 13.50 -1.04
C ASN A 201 6.88 13.30 -0.04
N VAL A 202 6.08 12.24 -0.22
CA VAL A 202 4.95 11.91 0.66
C VAL A 202 5.40 11.70 2.10
N ASN A 203 6.57 11.10 2.30
CA ASN A 203 7.11 10.77 3.62
C ASN A 203 8.09 11.83 4.16
N ALA A 204 8.19 12.99 3.51
CA ALA A 204 9.10 14.08 3.87
C ALA A 204 10.55 13.61 4.12
N MET A 205 11.05 12.68 3.30
CA MET A 205 12.35 12.04 3.48
C MET A 205 13.46 12.84 2.80
N GLY A 206 14.53 13.15 3.54
CA GLY A 206 15.74 13.80 2.99
C GLY A 206 16.71 12.85 2.28
N SER A 207 16.49 11.53 2.34
CA SER A 207 17.34 10.51 1.70
C SER A 207 16.55 9.21 1.48
N THR A 208 17.10 8.28 0.70
CA THR A 208 16.49 6.96 0.45
C THR A 208 16.69 5.96 1.60
N ALA A 209 17.33 6.36 2.69
CA ALA A 209 17.61 5.49 3.83
C ALA A 209 16.32 5.19 4.62
N ILE A 210 15.98 3.90 4.66
CA ILE A 210 14.88 3.34 5.46
C ILE A 210 15.45 2.33 6.46
N LYS A 211 14.76 2.15 7.59
CA LYS A 211 15.12 1.17 8.62
C LYS A 211 13.95 0.22 8.84
N GLU A 212 14.27 -0.98 9.29
CA GLU A 212 13.25 -1.92 9.77
C GLU A 212 12.39 -1.25 10.86
N GLY A 213 11.07 -1.44 10.76
CA GLY A 213 10.08 -0.83 11.64
C GLY A 213 9.64 0.58 11.23
N ASP A 214 10.29 1.25 10.27
CA ASP A 214 9.77 2.52 9.73
C ASP A 214 8.39 2.28 9.09
N ILE A 215 7.45 3.21 9.29
CA ILE A 215 6.11 3.17 8.71
C ILE A 215 6.02 4.22 7.60
N LEU A 216 5.99 3.75 6.37
CA LEU A 216 5.88 4.60 5.18
C LEU A 216 4.41 4.73 4.75
N ALA A 217 3.99 5.94 4.41
CA ALA A 217 2.80 6.20 3.62
C ALA A 217 3.13 5.97 2.13
N VAL A 218 2.63 4.88 1.57
CA VAL A 218 2.86 4.50 0.17
C VAL A 218 1.62 4.87 -0.65
N PRO A 219 1.72 5.82 -1.61
CA PRO A 219 0.60 6.13 -2.50
C PRO A 219 0.37 4.97 -3.46
N LEU A 220 -0.81 4.37 -3.40
CA LEU A 220 -1.27 3.38 -4.36
C LEU A 220 -2.10 4.11 -5.43
N PRO A 221 -1.70 4.07 -6.71
CA PRO A 221 -2.56 4.53 -7.80
C PRO A 221 -3.93 3.87 -7.69
N ALA A 222 -5.00 4.61 -7.95
CA ALA A 222 -6.35 4.11 -7.75
C ALA A 222 -7.32 4.53 -8.84
N CYS A 223 -8.45 3.83 -8.90
CA CYS A 223 -9.57 4.13 -9.77
C CYS A 223 -10.67 4.80 -8.95
N ALA A 224 -10.97 6.06 -9.25
CA ALA A 224 -12.11 6.76 -8.65
C ALA A 224 -13.39 6.49 -9.45
N SER A 225 -14.47 6.25 -8.73
CA SER A 225 -15.82 6.24 -9.31
C SER A 225 -16.27 7.64 -9.69
N ASN A 226 -17.18 7.73 -10.66
CA ASN A 226 -17.87 8.96 -11.03
C ASN A 226 -19.36 8.89 -10.67
N PHE A 227 -19.68 8.30 -9.52
CA PHE A 227 -21.06 8.13 -9.10
C PHE A 227 -21.66 9.48 -8.65
N PRO A 228 -22.99 9.65 -8.72
CA PRO A 228 -23.65 10.86 -8.23
C PRO A 228 -23.48 11.03 -6.72
N ARG A 229 -23.45 12.28 -6.23
CA ARG A 229 -23.29 12.61 -4.79
C ARG A 229 -24.38 12.05 -3.87
N TYR A 230 -25.56 11.75 -4.42
CA TYR A 230 -26.67 11.15 -3.68
C TYR A 230 -26.58 9.62 -3.59
N SER A 231 -25.56 9.02 -4.20
CA SER A 231 -25.29 7.59 -4.12
C SER A 231 -24.68 7.24 -2.77
N ALA A 232 -25.09 6.11 -2.18
CA ALA A 232 -24.55 5.64 -0.90
C ALA A 232 -23.05 5.29 -0.99
N ASP A 233 -22.58 4.95 -2.19
CA ASP A 233 -21.20 4.62 -2.52
C ASP A 233 -20.49 5.73 -3.32
N TYR A 234 -20.98 6.97 -3.21
CA TYR A 234 -20.29 8.14 -3.74
C TYR A 234 -18.85 8.20 -3.24
N GLY A 235 -17.90 8.47 -4.16
CA GLY A 235 -16.49 8.54 -3.81
C GLY A 235 -15.85 7.18 -3.57
N LEU A 236 -16.43 6.09 -4.09
CA LEU A 236 -15.75 4.80 -4.14
C LEU A 236 -14.43 4.95 -4.91
N ILE A 237 -13.32 4.58 -4.26
CA ILE A 237 -11.97 4.55 -4.83
C ILE A 237 -11.43 3.14 -4.60
N VAL A 238 -10.88 2.53 -5.65
CA VAL A 238 -10.34 1.16 -5.60
C VAL A 238 -8.85 1.20 -5.95
N PRO A 239 -7.95 0.72 -5.06
CA PRO A 239 -6.52 0.68 -5.35
C PRO A 239 -6.21 -0.19 -6.57
N ASN A 240 -5.15 0.14 -7.29
CA ASN A 240 -4.67 -0.64 -8.42
C ASN A 240 -4.42 -2.11 -8.03
N GLY A 241 -4.91 -3.03 -8.85
CA GLY A 241 -4.72 -4.46 -8.64
C GLY A 241 -5.61 -5.02 -7.52
N SER A 242 -6.68 -4.33 -7.17
CA SER A 242 -7.63 -4.77 -6.14
C SER A 242 -9.07 -4.61 -6.58
N TYR A 243 -9.95 -5.13 -5.74
CA TYR A 243 -11.38 -5.12 -5.90
C TYR A 243 -12.07 -4.50 -4.68
N ALA A 244 -13.24 -3.93 -4.90
CA ALA A 244 -14.14 -3.48 -3.85
C ALA A 244 -15.55 -4.01 -4.11
N ILE A 245 -16.27 -4.28 -3.04
CA ILE A 245 -17.66 -4.71 -3.07
C ILE A 245 -18.55 -3.55 -2.65
N THR A 246 -19.61 -3.29 -3.40
CA THR A 246 -20.58 -2.23 -3.14
C THR A 246 -22.01 -2.74 -3.38
N ALA A 247 -23.00 -1.87 -3.21
CA ALA A 247 -24.41 -2.15 -3.42
C ALA A 247 -24.92 -3.34 -2.60
N SER A 248 -24.62 -3.38 -1.31
CA SER A 248 -25.04 -4.50 -0.43
C SER A 248 -24.56 -5.86 -0.93
N HIS A 249 -23.29 -5.97 -1.31
CA HIS A 249 -22.64 -7.20 -1.78
C HIS A 249 -23.06 -7.67 -3.18
N CYS A 250 -23.76 -6.83 -3.94
CA CYS A 250 -24.24 -7.17 -5.27
C CYS A 250 -23.29 -6.82 -6.41
N VAL A 251 -22.45 -5.79 -6.23
CA VAL A 251 -21.59 -5.28 -7.30
C VAL A 251 -20.14 -5.37 -6.87
N GLN A 252 -19.30 -5.97 -7.71
CA GLN A 252 -17.86 -6.03 -7.54
C GLN A 252 -17.21 -5.09 -8.54
N CYS A 253 -16.45 -4.11 -8.04
CA CYS A 253 -15.68 -3.17 -8.84
C CYS A 253 -14.18 -3.48 -8.73
N SER A 254 -13.46 -3.33 -9.83
CA SER A 254 -12.04 -3.62 -9.96
C SER A 254 -11.30 -2.43 -10.54
N CYS A 255 -10.03 -2.28 -10.16
CA CYS A 255 -9.14 -1.28 -10.73
C CYS A 255 -8.04 -1.96 -11.54
N GLY A 256 -8.11 -1.83 -12.87
CA GLY A 256 -7.18 -2.48 -13.80
C GLY A 256 -5.78 -1.84 -13.81
N PRO A 257 -4.70 -2.64 -13.90
CA PRO A 257 -3.31 -2.17 -13.74
C PRO A 257 -2.74 -1.35 -14.89
N GLY A 258 -3.41 -1.28 -16.04
CA GLY A 258 -2.96 -0.49 -17.18
C GLY A 258 -3.60 0.90 -17.29
N ASN A 259 -4.93 0.97 -17.24
CA ASN A 259 -5.67 2.17 -17.63
C ASN A 259 -6.30 2.95 -16.46
N LEU A 260 -6.16 2.45 -15.23
CA LEU A 260 -6.75 3.03 -14.01
C LEU A 260 -8.23 3.38 -14.17
N LYS A 261 -8.98 2.56 -14.91
CA LYS A 261 -10.43 2.66 -15.02
C LYS A 261 -11.11 1.67 -14.08
N LEU A 262 -12.18 2.16 -13.46
CA LEU A 262 -13.03 1.34 -12.61
C LEU A 262 -13.93 0.46 -13.50
N TYR A 263 -13.86 -0.85 -13.29
CA TYR A 263 -14.71 -1.83 -13.97
C TYR A 263 -15.57 -2.57 -12.96
N CYS A 264 -16.88 -2.50 -13.12
CA CYS A 264 -17.83 -3.13 -12.20
C CYS A 264 -18.65 -4.21 -12.89
N MET A 265 -18.83 -5.33 -12.19
CA MET A 265 -19.58 -6.50 -12.62
C MET A 265 -20.45 -7.04 -11.47
N PRO A 266 -21.45 -7.89 -11.74
CA PRO A 266 -22.19 -8.59 -10.70
C PRO A 266 -21.25 -9.40 -9.81
N ALA A 267 -21.41 -9.32 -8.50
CA ALA A 267 -20.60 -10.08 -7.55
C ALA A 267 -21.04 -11.56 -7.47
N SER A 268 -20.09 -12.47 -7.32
CA SER A 268 -20.34 -13.93 -7.24
C SER A 268 -21.09 -14.37 -5.96
N LEU A 269 -21.09 -13.54 -4.91
CA LEU A 269 -21.61 -13.88 -3.58
C LEU A 269 -23.12 -13.63 -3.42
N ALA A 270 -23.75 -12.92 -4.36
CA ALA A 270 -25.04 -12.31 -4.08
C ALA A 270 -26.21 -13.24 -4.38
N VAL A 271 -26.97 -13.59 -3.33
CA VAL A 271 -28.14 -14.50 -3.43
C VAL A 271 -29.39 -13.78 -3.95
N SER A 272 -29.52 -12.47 -3.69
CA SER A 272 -30.67 -11.66 -4.15
C SER A 272 -30.28 -10.19 -4.36
N CYS A 273 -30.29 -9.74 -5.61
CA CYS A 273 -29.98 -8.35 -5.99
C CYS A 273 -31.10 -7.73 -6.83
N SER A 274 -31.21 -6.40 -6.78
CA SER A 274 -32.02 -5.66 -7.75
C SER A 274 -31.49 -5.88 -9.18
N SER A 275 -32.35 -5.67 -10.19
CA SER A 275 -31.94 -5.80 -11.59
C SER A 275 -30.70 -4.95 -11.91
N MET A 276 -29.74 -5.57 -12.60
CA MET A 276 -28.52 -4.91 -13.10
C MET A 276 -28.55 -4.75 -14.63
N GLN A 277 -29.74 -4.80 -15.22
CA GLN A 277 -29.93 -4.61 -16.65
C GLN A 277 -30.02 -3.11 -16.97
N CYS A 278 -29.25 -2.67 -17.97
CA CYS A 278 -29.36 -1.30 -18.46
C CYS A 278 -30.72 -1.03 -19.11
N ARG A 279 -31.31 0.12 -18.78
CA ARG A 279 -32.59 0.55 -19.36
C ARG A 279 -32.51 0.60 -20.89
N ASN A 280 -33.58 0.14 -21.55
CA ASN A 280 -33.72 0.11 -23.01
C ASN A 280 -32.65 -0.72 -23.74
N SER A 281 -32.07 -1.72 -23.07
CA SER A 281 -31.06 -2.61 -23.64
C SER A 281 -31.13 -4.01 -23.02
N ASN A 282 -30.58 -5.01 -23.71
CA ASN A 282 -30.37 -6.36 -23.17
C ASN A 282 -29.01 -6.52 -22.48
N LEU A 283 -28.25 -5.42 -22.35
CA LEU A 283 -26.95 -5.44 -21.69
C LEU A 283 -27.11 -5.46 -20.17
N MET A 284 -26.46 -6.44 -19.57
CA MET A 284 -26.25 -6.51 -18.13
C MET A 284 -25.01 -5.71 -17.73
N LEU A 285 -24.96 -5.29 -16.47
CA LEU A 285 -23.79 -4.62 -15.90
C LEU A 285 -22.49 -5.35 -16.24
N GLY A 286 -21.50 -4.60 -16.76
CA GLY A 286 -20.21 -5.13 -17.19
C GLY A 286 -20.16 -5.53 -18.67
N ASN A 287 -21.31 -5.81 -19.31
CA ASN A 287 -21.32 -6.17 -20.73
C ASN A 287 -20.97 -4.98 -21.63
N VAL A 288 -20.21 -5.29 -22.68
CA VAL A 288 -19.82 -4.36 -23.73
C VAL A 288 -20.08 -4.99 -25.08
N THR A 289 -20.73 -4.25 -25.97
CA THR A 289 -20.89 -4.60 -27.38
C THR A 289 -20.08 -3.64 -28.23
N VAL A 290 -19.34 -4.20 -29.20
CA VAL A 290 -18.51 -3.42 -30.11
C VAL A 290 -18.98 -3.69 -31.53
N GLN A 291 -19.39 -2.63 -32.22
CA GLN A 291 -19.74 -2.67 -33.64
C GLN A 291 -18.68 -1.92 -34.45
N GLN A 292 -17.97 -2.63 -35.32
CA GLN A 292 -16.95 -2.02 -36.18
C GLN A 292 -17.60 -1.19 -37.29
N SER A 293 -16.97 -0.05 -37.60
CA SER A 293 -17.36 0.89 -38.65
C SER A 293 -16.12 1.42 -39.36
N SER A 294 -16.31 2.09 -40.51
CA SER A 294 -15.20 2.73 -41.25
C SER A 294 -14.53 3.87 -40.50
N ALA A 295 -15.20 4.47 -39.50
CA ALA A 295 -14.70 5.58 -38.69
C ALA A 295 -14.12 5.14 -37.33
N GLY A 296 -14.05 3.84 -37.06
CA GLY A 296 -13.66 3.27 -35.77
C GLY A 296 -14.70 2.29 -35.24
N CYS A 297 -14.85 2.20 -33.92
CA CYS A 297 -15.70 1.20 -33.27
C CYS A 297 -16.76 1.88 -32.41
N ASN A 298 -18.03 1.59 -32.70
CA ASN A 298 -19.14 2.02 -31.86
C ASN A 298 -19.25 1.07 -30.68
N VAL A 299 -18.92 1.57 -29.49
CA VAL A 299 -18.87 0.80 -28.26
C VAL A 299 -20.07 1.19 -27.42
N THR A 300 -20.94 0.22 -27.13
CA THR A 300 -22.01 0.37 -26.16
C THR A 300 -21.68 -0.47 -24.93
N SER A 301 -21.64 0.16 -23.76
CA SER A 301 -21.35 -0.50 -22.49
C SER A 301 -22.45 -0.22 -21.47
N CYS A 302 -22.72 -1.23 -20.64
CA CYS A 302 -23.56 -1.07 -19.45
C CYS A 302 -22.66 -0.94 -18.22
N SER A 303 -22.54 0.27 -17.69
CA SER A 303 -21.69 0.57 -16.54
C SER A 303 -22.50 0.76 -15.27
N TYR A 304 -21.83 0.63 -14.14
CA TYR A 304 -22.44 0.87 -12.85
C TYR A 304 -22.53 2.38 -12.57
N GLY A 305 -23.69 2.83 -12.12
CA GLY A 305 -24.02 4.24 -11.87
C GLY A 305 -24.22 4.60 -10.41
N GLY A 306 -24.04 3.66 -9.48
CA GLY A 306 -24.17 3.87 -8.03
C GLY A 306 -25.33 3.12 -7.38
N TYR A 307 -25.38 3.16 -6.05
CA TYR A 307 -26.41 2.54 -5.21
C TYR A 307 -27.31 3.59 -4.54
N VAL A 308 -28.59 3.59 -4.89
CA VAL A 308 -29.55 4.61 -4.44
C VAL A 308 -30.79 3.94 -3.88
N ASN A 309 -31.14 4.22 -2.62
CA ASN A 309 -32.36 3.73 -1.96
C ASN A 309 -32.58 2.21 -2.13
N GLY A 310 -31.53 1.40 -1.98
CA GLY A 310 -31.65 -0.05 -2.11
C GLY A 310 -31.63 -0.58 -3.54
N THR A 311 -31.48 0.29 -4.54
CA THR A 311 -31.53 -0.08 -5.97
C THR A 311 -30.20 0.21 -6.66
N ILE A 312 -29.76 -0.73 -7.48
CA ILE A 312 -28.59 -0.58 -8.36
C ILE A 312 -28.97 0.28 -9.56
N VAL A 313 -28.27 1.40 -9.73
CA VAL A 313 -28.40 2.25 -10.90
C VAL A 313 -27.35 1.82 -11.93
N THR A 314 -27.77 1.62 -13.16
CA THR A 314 -26.89 1.29 -14.29
C THR A 314 -27.00 2.35 -15.37
N THR A 315 -25.87 2.67 -16.00
CA THR A 315 -25.78 3.68 -17.06
C THR A 315 -25.40 3.01 -18.37
N LEU A 316 -26.25 3.19 -19.40
CA LEU A 316 -25.92 2.78 -20.75
C LEU A 316 -25.13 3.91 -21.42
N SER A 317 -23.92 3.62 -21.89
CA SER A 317 -23.10 4.59 -22.62
C SER A 317 -22.77 4.05 -24.00
N THR A 318 -22.93 4.89 -25.02
CA THR A 318 -22.57 4.57 -26.42
C THR A 318 -21.57 5.61 -26.90
N SER A 319 -20.42 5.17 -27.37
CA SER A 319 -19.33 6.06 -27.80
C SER A 319 -18.62 5.49 -29.02
N LEU A 320 -18.36 6.34 -30.01
CA LEU A 320 -17.52 6.00 -31.16
C LEU A 320 -16.05 6.22 -30.78
N GLN A 321 -15.28 5.12 -30.75
CA GLN A 321 -13.86 5.14 -30.43
C GLN A 321 -13.01 4.93 -31.69
N PRO A 322 -11.95 5.72 -31.92
CA PRO A 322 -11.08 5.57 -33.10
C PRO A 322 -10.38 4.20 -33.16
N ARG A 323 -10.15 3.59 -32.00
CA ARG A 323 -9.64 2.21 -31.85
C ARG A 323 -10.66 1.41 -31.07
N CYS A 324 -10.92 0.18 -31.52
CA CYS A 324 -11.71 -0.77 -30.76
C CYS A 324 -11.05 -0.99 -29.39
N PRO A 325 -11.84 -1.02 -28.30
CA PRO A 325 -11.31 -1.39 -27.00
C PRO A 325 -10.75 -2.82 -27.07
N GLY A 326 -9.59 -3.03 -26.47
CA GLY A 326 -9.03 -4.37 -26.27
C GLY A 326 -9.86 -5.18 -25.28
N ALA A 327 -9.45 -6.42 -25.02
CA ALA A 327 -10.01 -7.20 -23.92
C ALA A 327 -9.90 -6.40 -22.61
N GLN A 328 -10.95 -6.42 -21.79
CA GLN A 328 -10.89 -5.80 -20.48
C GLN A 328 -9.84 -6.53 -19.63
N GLU A 329 -8.90 -5.77 -19.09
CA GLU A 329 -7.87 -6.29 -18.19
C GLU A 329 -8.38 -6.19 -16.75
N PHE A 330 -8.59 -7.35 -16.14
CA PHE A 330 -8.89 -7.45 -14.73
C PHE A 330 -7.60 -7.79 -13.96
N PRO A 331 -7.46 -7.34 -12.72
CA PRO A 331 -6.44 -7.89 -11.84
C PRO A 331 -6.56 -9.43 -11.81
N PRO A 332 -5.47 -10.19 -11.88
CA PRO A 332 -5.56 -11.63 -11.74
C PRO A 332 -6.07 -11.95 -10.32
N LEU A 333 -7.18 -12.68 -10.24
CA LEU A 333 -7.61 -13.25 -8.97
C LEU A 333 -6.62 -14.32 -8.53
N MET A 334 -6.28 -14.32 -7.25
CA MET A 334 -5.41 -15.30 -6.62
C MET A 334 -6.24 -16.23 -5.76
N ASP A 335 -5.94 -17.52 -5.82
CA ASP A 335 -6.50 -18.45 -4.84
C ASP A 335 -6.06 -18.05 -3.43
N PRO A 336 -6.90 -18.28 -2.40
CA PRO A 336 -6.49 -18.09 -1.01
C PRO A 336 -5.16 -18.80 -0.73
N PRO A 337 -4.12 -18.06 -0.32
CA PRO A 337 -2.79 -18.63 -0.17
C PRO A 337 -2.79 -19.61 1.01
N SER A 338 -2.37 -20.85 0.76
CA SER A 338 -2.23 -21.89 1.79
C SER A 338 -0.78 -22.06 2.29
N SER A 339 0.18 -21.41 1.64
CA SER A 339 1.58 -21.37 2.06
C SER A 339 2.28 -20.12 1.53
N VAL A 340 3.35 -19.68 2.20
CA VAL A 340 4.18 -18.57 1.72
C VAL A 340 5.22 -19.12 0.74
N GLY A 341 5.02 -18.88 -0.56
CA GLY A 341 6.03 -19.17 -1.57
C GLY A 341 7.31 -18.35 -1.35
N LYS A 342 8.49 -18.89 -1.68
CA LYS A 342 9.79 -18.19 -1.60
C LYS A 342 9.80 -16.83 -2.31
N GLU A 343 8.95 -16.65 -3.32
CA GLU A 343 8.79 -15.41 -4.07
C GLU A 343 8.10 -14.29 -3.26
N SER A 344 7.30 -14.60 -2.23
CA SER A 344 6.65 -13.60 -1.37
C SER A 344 7.63 -12.87 -0.43
N ILE A 345 8.74 -13.53 -0.10
CA ILE A 345 9.82 -12.98 0.75
C ILE A 345 10.85 -12.20 -0.09
N PHE A 346 10.93 -12.48 -1.40
CA PHE A 346 11.99 -11.99 -2.28
C PHE A 346 11.52 -11.33 -3.57
N ALA A 347 10.22 -11.02 -3.74
CA ALA A 347 9.69 -10.49 -5.00
C ALA A 347 10.50 -9.26 -5.46
N PRO A 348 11.36 -9.39 -6.48
CA PRO A 348 12.04 -8.25 -7.06
C PRO A 348 11.01 -7.41 -7.79
N SER A 349 11.24 -6.11 -7.88
CA SER A 349 10.49 -5.22 -8.76
C SER A 349 10.34 -5.86 -10.15
N PRO A 350 9.15 -5.80 -10.78
CA PRO A 350 9.02 -6.21 -12.18
C PRO A 350 10.04 -5.41 -12.99
N SER A 351 10.89 -6.10 -13.74
CA SER A 351 11.80 -5.42 -14.67
C SER A 351 10.99 -4.61 -15.68
N PRO A 352 11.45 -3.42 -16.10
CA PRO A 352 10.72 -2.64 -17.10
C PRO A 352 10.54 -3.44 -18.38
N ARG A 353 9.29 -3.70 -18.76
CA ARG A 353 8.96 -4.30 -20.06
C ARG A 353 9.29 -3.29 -21.15
N SER A 354 10.32 -3.59 -21.94
CA SER A 354 10.50 -2.94 -23.24
C SER A 354 9.48 -3.51 -24.22
N ASP A 355 8.67 -2.64 -24.80
CA ASP A 355 7.79 -2.97 -25.92
C ASP A 355 8.61 -3.43 -27.12
N GLY A 356 8.47 -4.70 -27.48
CA GLY A 356 9.00 -5.30 -28.69
C GLY A 356 8.01 -6.32 -29.22
N GLY A 357 7.15 -5.90 -30.15
CA GLY A 357 6.21 -6.78 -30.83
C GLY A 357 6.91 -7.72 -31.83
N GLY A 358 6.41 -8.96 -31.92
CA GLY A 358 6.79 -9.93 -32.94
C GLY A 358 6.28 -11.33 -32.63
N THR A 359 5.43 -11.85 -33.51
CA THR A 359 4.56 -13.02 -33.37
C THR A 359 5.22 -14.41 -33.55
N SER A 360 4.56 -15.39 -32.91
CA SER A 360 4.35 -16.81 -33.27
C SER A 360 5.48 -17.86 -33.25
N GLY A 361 5.39 -18.76 -32.26
CA GLY A 361 5.12 -20.20 -32.46
C GLY A 361 6.30 -21.17 -32.68
N GLY A 362 6.49 -22.13 -31.76
CA GLY A 362 7.24 -23.37 -32.04
C GLY A 362 7.94 -24.02 -30.84
N THR A 363 7.55 -25.26 -30.54
CA THR A 363 7.94 -26.16 -29.45
C THR A 363 9.36 -26.77 -29.52
N ILE A 364 9.89 -27.12 -28.32
CA ILE A 364 10.88 -28.16 -27.94
C ILE A 364 12.39 -27.85 -28.13
N ALA A 365 13.14 -28.03 -27.03
CA ALA A 365 14.59 -27.91 -26.85
C ALA A 365 15.33 -29.25 -27.12
N PRO A 366 16.65 -29.44 -26.81
CA PRO A 366 17.84 -28.57 -26.90
C PRO A 366 19.01 -29.26 -27.66
N SER A 367 20.08 -28.54 -28.02
CA SER A 367 21.50 -28.96 -27.80
C SER A 367 22.53 -28.05 -28.51
N SER A 368 23.65 -27.86 -27.79
CA SER A 368 25.06 -27.53 -28.16
C SER A 368 25.37 -27.03 -29.59
N SER A 369 26.34 -26.13 -29.83
CA SER A 369 27.75 -26.24 -29.46
C SER A 369 28.53 -25.02 -30.02
N VAL A 370 29.61 -24.61 -29.34
CA VAL A 370 30.92 -24.25 -29.91
C VAL A 370 31.09 -22.91 -30.67
N VAL A 371 31.88 -22.03 -30.04
CA VAL A 371 32.68 -20.86 -30.52
C VAL A 371 33.91 -21.41 -31.33
N PRO A 372 34.83 -20.68 -32.04
CA PRO A 372 34.95 -19.25 -32.42
C PRO A 372 35.44 -18.98 -33.88
N SER A 373 35.58 -17.68 -34.22
CA SER A 373 36.85 -17.02 -34.61
C SER A 373 36.86 -16.16 -35.90
N THR A 374 37.39 -14.94 -35.71
CA THR A 374 38.30 -14.15 -36.58
C THR A 374 37.82 -13.48 -37.88
N GLY A 375 38.23 -12.21 -38.04
CA GLY A 375 38.29 -11.46 -39.31
C GLY A 375 37.97 -9.96 -39.15
N SER A 376 38.89 -9.12 -38.65
CA SER A 376 39.83 -8.28 -39.44
C SER A 376 39.23 -6.98 -40.02
N LEU A 377 39.68 -5.85 -39.44
CA LEU A 377 39.70 -4.46 -39.98
C LEU A 377 40.59 -4.37 -41.25
N PRO A 378 40.43 -3.37 -42.17
CA PRO A 378 40.96 -2.00 -41.93
C PRO A 378 40.34 -0.79 -42.70
N GLY A 379 40.52 0.42 -42.12
CA GLY A 379 40.73 1.72 -42.81
C GLY A 379 39.52 2.41 -43.48
N ILE A 380 39.41 3.73 -43.72
CA ILE A 380 40.35 4.88 -43.71
C ILE A 380 39.51 6.20 -43.72
N THR A 381 39.95 7.22 -42.94
CA THR A 381 39.90 8.71 -43.09
C THR A 381 38.66 9.57 -43.44
N ALA A 382 38.42 10.54 -42.53
CA ALA A 382 38.38 12.02 -42.67
C ALA A 382 37.30 12.75 -43.52
N ASN A 383 36.51 13.62 -42.86
CA ASN A 383 36.51 15.08 -43.07
C ASN A 383 35.50 15.83 -42.16
N ALA A 384 35.95 16.90 -41.53
CA ALA A 384 35.13 18.01 -41.02
C ALA A 384 34.96 19.06 -42.14
N PRO A 385 34.00 20.01 -42.07
CA PRO A 385 34.29 21.25 -41.33
C PRO A 385 33.10 21.95 -40.65
N SER A 386 33.50 22.97 -39.88
CA SER A 386 32.83 23.96 -39.05
C SER A 386 31.71 24.81 -39.69
N GLY A 387 30.83 25.34 -38.82
CA GLY A 387 29.93 26.46 -39.12
C GLY A 387 29.16 26.98 -37.88
N SER A 388 29.70 28.01 -37.23
CA SER A 388 29.08 28.90 -36.22
C SER A 388 28.05 29.85 -36.91
N ALA A 389 27.21 30.70 -36.33
CA ALA A 389 26.88 31.24 -35.00
C ALA A 389 25.56 32.05 -35.12
N SER A 390 24.83 32.25 -34.01
CA SER A 390 24.19 33.53 -33.56
C SER A 390 23.16 33.20 -32.46
N SER A 391 23.43 33.35 -31.16
CA SER A 391 23.42 34.59 -30.35
C SER A 391 22.10 35.38 -30.41
N ASP A 392 21.32 35.29 -29.33
CA ASP A 392 20.82 36.50 -28.67
C ASP A 392 20.76 36.29 -27.16
N ALA A 393 21.32 37.27 -26.46
CA ALA A 393 21.51 37.32 -25.02
C ALA A 393 20.58 38.38 -24.44
N SER A 394 20.16 38.19 -23.19
CA SER A 394 19.87 39.30 -22.26
C SER A 394 20.08 38.84 -20.82
N SER A 395 21.28 39.13 -20.33
CA SER A 395 21.67 39.51 -18.96
C SER A 395 20.64 40.44 -18.27
N MET A 396 20.53 40.65 -16.96
CA MET A 396 21.32 40.38 -15.75
C MET A 396 20.44 40.85 -14.59
N LEU A 397 20.61 40.28 -13.38
CA LEU A 397 20.81 41.03 -12.12
C LEU A 397 20.80 40.05 -10.92
N LYS A 398 21.98 39.88 -10.32
CA LYS A 398 22.12 39.52 -8.89
C LYS A 398 21.75 40.74 -8.04
N PRO A 399 21.40 40.54 -6.77
CA PRO A 399 22.33 41.02 -5.75
C PRO A 399 22.59 40.03 -4.60
N LEU A 400 23.59 40.44 -3.83
CA LEU A 400 24.32 39.80 -2.73
C LEU A 400 23.48 39.39 -1.50
N ALA A 401 23.97 38.31 -0.88
CA ALA A 401 24.22 38.10 0.55
C ALA A 401 23.32 38.79 1.60
N SER A 402 22.61 37.97 2.39
CA SER A 402 22.52 38.15 3.84
C SER A 402 22.15 36.83 4.53
N ARG A 403 22.98 36.41 5.49
CA ARG A 403 22.67 35.36 6.47
C ARG A 403 21.66 35.91 7.50
N PRO A 404 20.91 35.02 8.17
CA PRO A 404 20.82 35.15 9.61
C PRO A 404 21.12 33.81 10.31
N THR A 405 22.24 33.80 11.02
CA THR A 405 22.38 33.14 12.32
C THR A 405 21.35 33.75 13.28
N ILE A 406 20.54 32.91 13.94
CA ILE A 406 19.95 33.03 15.30
C ILE A 406 18.74 32.08 15.35
N LEU A 407 18.94 30.84 15.82
CA LEU A 407 17.94 30.07 16.57
C LEU A 407 18.60 28.84 17.22
N LEU A 408 19.55 29.08 18.13
CA LEU A 408 20.22 28.01 18.88
C LEU A 408 20.38 28.34 20.39
N LEU A 409 19.52 29.21 20.91
CA LEU A 409 19.56 29.67 22.31
C LEU A 409 18.24 29.49 23.09
N ALA A 410 17.34 28.60 22.65
CA ALA A 410 16.12 28.29 23.39
C ALA A 410 16.16 26.92 24.12
N PHE A 411 17.09 26.03 23.79
CA PHE A 411 17.15 24.68 24.40
C PHE A 411 18.05 24.58 25.64
N ALA A 412 18.83 25.62 25.98
CA ALA A 412 19.75 25.57 27.11
C ALA A 412 19.17 26.07 28.45
N LYS A 413 17.91 26.52 28.50
CA LYS A 413 17.28 27.05 29.73
C LYS A 413 16.35 26.09 30.46
N ILE A 414 16.08 24.90 29.93
CA ILE A 414 15.20 23.91 30.59
C ILE A 414 16.01 22.82 31.31
N MET A 415 17.29 22.64 31.01
CA MET A 415 18.20 21.70 31.70
C MET A 415 18.98 22.30 32.88
N VAL A 416 18.41 23.27 33.61
CA VAL A 416 18.97 23.75 34.90
C VAL A 416 17.90 23.80 36.01
N SER A 417 16.69 23.26 35.77
CA SER A 417 15.67 23.16 36.82
C SER A 417 15.42 21.74 37.33
N MET A 418 16.24 20.77 36.95
CA MET A 418 16.25 19.42 37.53
C MET A 418 17.68 18.95 37.75
N LEU A 419 18.32 19.53 38.76
CA LEU A 419 19.46 18.99 39.49
C LEU A 419 19.35 19.45 40.94
#